data_AF-A0ABD5CS27-F1
#
_entry.id   AF-A0ABD5CS27-F1
#
_cell.length_a   1.000
_cell.length_b   1.000
_cell.length_c   1.000
_cell.angle_alpha   90.00
_cell.angle_beta   90.00
_cell.angle_gamma   90.00
#
_symmetry.space_group_name_H-M   'P 1'
#
loop_
_entity.id
_entity.type
_entity.pdbx_description
1 polymer ?
#
loop_
_entity_poly.entity_id
_entity_poly.type
_entity_poly.pdbx_seq_one_letter_code
_entity_poly.pdbx_strand_id
1 'polypeptide(L)'
;MKWRRSAPPQTDNLRITLASKAGSYLSDVDVTITLTSGRQVLAVRTEGSFLFVALPAGAYQIAAKANHVAQTRKIVVPTRGANELRFYWDDADTHGAPRTCKGCSAMGRP
;
A
#
# COMPACT_ATOMS: atom_id res chain seq x y z
N MET A 1 24.75 27.52 -15.64
CA MET A 1 23.88 26.71 -14.77
C MET A 1 22.53 26.47 -15.45
N LYS A 2 22.12 25.22 -15.72
CA LYS A 2 20.79 24.88 -16.25
C LYS A 2 19.80 24.81 -15.09
N TRP A 3 18.95 25.82 -14.94
CA TRP A 3 17.83 25.79 -14.01
C TRP A 3 16.92 24.60 -14.37
N ARG A 4 16.87 23.58 -13.50
CA ARG A 4 15.82 22.56 -13.53
C ARG A 4 14.53 23.31 -13.21
N ARG A 5 13.64 23.48 -14.19
CA ARG A 5 12.29 23.99 -13.95
C ARG A 5 11.62 23.06 -12.94
N SER A 6 11.61 23.45 -11.68
CA SER A 6 10.75 22.85 -10.67
C SER A 6 9.31 23.04 -11.16
N ALA A 7 8.61 21.93 -11.32
CA ALA A 7 7.19 21.93 -11.61
C ALA A 7 6.45 22.78 -10.56
N PRO A 8 5.34 23.46 -10.91
CA PRO A 8 4.55 24.23 -9.95
C PRO A 8 4.18 23.36 -8.74
N PRO A 9 4.01 23.95 -7.53
CA PRO A 9 3.67 23.21 -6.32
C PRO A 9 2.39 22.42 -6.59
N GLN A 10 2.53 21.10 -6.65
CA GLN A 10 1.41 20.20 -6.81
C GLN A 10 0.73 20.15 -5.45
N THR A 11 -0.38 20.86 -5.32
CA THR A 11 -1.40 20.58 -4.30
C THR A 11 -1.63 19.07 -4.27
N ASP A 12 -1.60 18.49 -3.07
CA ASP A 12 -1.62 17.04 -2.82
C ASP A 12 -2.51 16.27 -3.80
N ASN A 13 -1.88 15.58 -4.75
CA ASN A 13 -2.57 14.93 -5.87
C ASN A 13 -2.62 13.42 -5.74
N LEU A 14 -2.10 12.86 -4.66
CA LEU A 14 -2.22 11.45 -4.34
C LEU A 14 -2.69 11.30 -2.89
N ARG A 15 -3.89 10.74 -2.72
CA ARG A 15 -4.41 10.33 -1.41
C ARG A 15 -4.34 8.81 -1.29
N ILE A 16 -3.69 8.33 -0.26
CA ILE A 16 -3.62 6.90 0.07
C ILE A 16 -4.37 6.69 1.38
N THR A 17 -5.35 5.79 1.36
CA THR A 17 -6.08 5.33 2.55
C THR A 17 -5.68 3.90 2.86
N LEU A 18 -5.37 3.66 4.13
CA LEU A 18 -4.87 2.40 4.66
C LEU A 18 -5.90 1.87 5.65
N ALA A 19 -6.55 0.78 5.29
CA ALA A 19 -7.55 0.15 6.14
C ALA A 19 -7.44 -1.37 6.02
N SER A 20 -8.05 -2.07 6.96
CA SER A 20 -8.28 -3.49 6.84
C SER A 20 -9.65 -3.76 6.23
N LYS A 21 -9.82 -4.95 5.67
CA LYS A 21 -11.11 -5.45 5.19
C LYS A 21 -12.08 -5.72 6.34
N ALA A 22 -11.58 -5.88 7.57
CA ALA A 22 -12.40 -5.95 8.77
C ALA A 22 -12.96 -4.57 9.18
N GLY A 23 -12.51 -3.48 8.53
CA GLY A 23 -12.94 -2.12 8.83
C GLY A 23 -12.06 -1.38 9.84
N SER A 24 -10.95 -1.98 10.25
CA SER A 24 -9.96 -1.37 11.15
C SER A 24 -9.07 -0.42 10.36
N TYR A 25 -8.81 0.76 10.90
CA TYR A 25 -7.86 1.70 10.32
C TYR A 25 -6.44 1.32 10.72
N LEU A 26 -5.57 1.11 9.72
CA LEU A 26 -4.20 0.66 9.98
C LEU A 26 -3.28 1.88 10.14
N SER A 27 -2.32 1.72 11.05
CA SER A 27 -1.17 2.61 11.24
C SER A 27 0.09 1.76 11.10
N ASP A 28 1.27 2.37 11.10
CA ASP A 28 2.56 1.68 11.01
C ASP A 28 2.80 1.00 9.66
N VAL A 29 2.17 1.49 8.58
CA VAL A 29 2.34 0.91 7.25
C VAL A 29 3.54 1.53 6.57
N ASP A 30 4.50 0.70 6.15
CA ASP A 30 5.63 1.12 5.33
C ASP A 30 5.14 1.38 3.90
N VAL A 31 5.18 2.64 3.47
CA VAL A 31 4.80 3.06 2.12
C VAL A 31 6.02 3.50 1.35
N THR A 32 6.32 2.76 0.28
CA THR A 32 7.42 3.05 -0.64
C THR A 32 6.84 3.37 -2.01
N ILE A 33 7.19 4.53 -2.54
CA ILE A 33 6.82 4.99 -3.88
C ILE A 33 8.07 4.96 -4.75
N THR A 34 8.03 4.16 -5.80
CA THR A 34 9.08 4.06 -6.81
C THR A 34 8.56 4.51 -8.17
N LEU A 35 9.42 5.12 -8.96
CA LEU A 35 9.15 5.34 -10.38
C LEU A 35 9.15 4.00 -11.12
N THR A 36 8.43 3.93 -12.24
CA THR A 36 8.53 2.77 -13.15
C THR A 36 9.97 2.53 -13.64
N SER A 37 10.84 3.54 -13.60
CA SER A 37 12.28 3.42 -13.88
C SER A 37 13.09 2.74 -12.76
N GLY A 38 12.47 2.37 -11.64
CA GLY A 38 13.13 1.71 -10.50
C GLY A 38 13.71 2.66 -9.45
N ARG A 39 13.62 3.98 -9.66
CA ARG A 39 14.10 4.97 -8.69
C ARG A 39 13.09 5.16 -7.56
N GLN A 40 13.53 4.98 -6.31
CA GLN A 40 12.75 5.35 -5.13
C GLN A 40 12.57 6.87 -5.06
N VAL A 41 11.31 7.29 -4.95
CA VAL A 41 10.91 8.70 -4.82
C VAL A 41 10.65 9.01 -3.36
N LEU A 42 9.93 8.12 -2.67
CA LEU A 42 9.55 8.29 -1.28
C LEU A 42 9.57 6.92 -0.59
N ALA A 43 10.05 6.88 0.65
CA ALA A 43 9.82 5.77 1.56
C ALA A 43 9.49 6.40 2.91
N VAL A 44 8.29 6.11 3.42
CA VAL A 44 7.81 6.69 4.67
C VAL A 44 6.98 5.64 5.41
N ARG A 45 7.18 5.58 6.72
CA ARG A 45 6.32 4.80 7.60
C ARG A 45 5.17 5.70 8.05
N THR A 46 3.95 5.24 7.82
CA THR A 46 2.76 6.04 8.10
C THR A 46 2.35 5.86 9.56
N GLU A 47 2.27 6.96 10.30
CA GLU A 47 1.81 6.96 11.70
C GLU A 47 0.28 6.87 11.81
N GLY A 48 -0.43 6.88 10.68
CA GLY A 48 -1.88 6.85 10.62
C GLY A 48 -2.39 6.39 9.26
N SER A 49 -3.69 6.46 9.09
CA SER A 49 -4.41 5.73 8.04
C SER A 49 -4.53 6.47 6.72
N PHE A 50 -4.07 7.72 6.67
CA PHE A 50 -4.11 8.57 5.50
C PHE A 50 -2.73 9.11 5.21
N LEU A 51 -2.30 9.00 3.96
CA LEU A 51 -1.06 9.58 3.47
C LEU A 51 -1.37 10.43 2.23
N PHE A 52 -0.91 11.68 2.26
CA PHE A 52 -1.05 12.64 1.17
C PHE A 52 0.34 12.90 0.59
N VAL A 53 0.47 12.76 -0.72
CA VAL A 53 1.74 12.97 -1.42
C VAL A 53 1.49 13.78 -2.67
N ALA A 54 2.35 14.77 -2.90
CA ALA A 54 2.41 15.50 -4.15
C ALA A 54 3.44 14.84 -5.08
N LEU A 55 2.98 14.21 -6.16
CA LEU A 55 3.84 13.55 -7.15
C LEU A 55 3.70 14.18 -8.53
N PRO A 56 4.80 14.39 -9.28
CA PRO A 56 4.68 14.90 -10.63
C PRO A 56 3.99 13.92 -11.55
N ALA A 57 3.33 14.42 -12.59
CA ALA A 57 2.65 13.57 -13.57
C ALA A 57 3.61 12.51 -14.13
N GLY A 58 3.21 11.24 -14.05
CA GLY A 58 4.09 10.13 -14.37
C GLY A 58 3.58 8.79 -13.86
N ALA A 59 4.28 7.72 -14.24
CA ALA A 59 3.97 6.37 -13.80
C ALA A 59 4.79 6.01 -12.55
N TYR A 60 4.08 5.56 -11.52
CA TYR A 60 4.65 5.19 -10.22
C TYR A 60 4.14 3.83 -9.78
N GLN A 61 4.94 3.19 -8.95
CA GLN A 61 4.62 1.97 -8.25
C GLN A 61 4.64 2.27 -6.75
N ILE A 62 3.52 2.02 -6.10
CA ILE A 62 3.32 2.26 -4.68
C ILE A 62 3.28 0.88 -4.02
N ALA A 63 4.25 0.59 -3.17
CA ALA A 63 4.32 -0.59 -2.33
C ALA A 63 3.97 -0.18 -0.91
N ALA A 64 2.85 -0.67 -0.39
CA ALA A 64 2.45 -0.49 1.01
C ALA A 64 2.58 -1.83 1.73
N LYS A 65 3.26 -1.88 2.87
CA LYS A 65 3.49 -3.09 3.64
C LYS A 65 2.97 -2.93 5.07
N ALA A 66 2.02 -3.79 5.44
CA ALA A 66 1.43 -3.86 6.77
C ALA A 66 1.51 -5.30 7.27
N ASN A 67 1.89 -5.52 8.53
CA ASN A 67 1.91 -6.84 9.19
C ASN A 67 2.49 -7.98 8.31
N HIS A 68 3.67 -7.74 7.72
CA HIS A 68 4.38 -8.64 6.78
C HIS A 68 3.76 -8.84 5.39
N VAL A 69 2.59 -8.26 5.11
CA VAL A 69 1.92 -8.34 3.80
C VAL A 69 2.17 -7.05 3.01
N ALA A 70 2.94 -7.17 1.93
CA ALA A 70 3.18 -6.07 1.00
C ALA A 70 2.16 -6.10 -0.16
N GLN A 71 1.44 -5.00 -0.35
CA GLN A 71 0.60 -4.75 -1.51
C GLN A 71 1.26 -3.72 -2.42
N THR A 72 1.42 -4.07 -3.69
CA THR A 72 2.01 -3.18 -4.68
C THR A 72 0.96 -2.80 -5.73
N ARG A 73 0.82 -1.50 -6.00
CA ARG A 73 -0.05 -0.98 -7.05
C ARG A 73 0.69 -0.01 -7.96
N LYS A 74 0.51 -0.20 -9.26
CA LYS A 74 1.00 0.71 -10.29
C LYS A 74 -0.07 1.72 -10.60
N ILE A 75 0.28 2.99 -10.60
CA ILE A 75 -0.61 4.09 -10.94
C ILE A 75 0.05 5.02 -11.92
N VAL A 76 -0.77 5.74 -12.67
CA VAL A 76 -0.34 6.88 -13.47
C VAL A 76 -0.94 8.12 -12.85
N VAL A 77 -0.10 9.03 -12.38
CA VAL A 77 -0.51 10.32 -11.87
C VAL A 77 -0.74 11.24 -13.08
N PRO A 78 -1.98 11.72 -13.31
CA PRO A 78 -2.26 12.64 -14.40
C PRO A 78 -1.71 14.05 -14.11
N THR A 79 -1.51 14.85 -15.15
CA THR A 79 -1.04 16.25 -15.04
C THR A 79 -2.06 17.17 -14.37
N ARG A 80 -3.32 16.75 -14.27
CA ARG A 80 -4.40 17.44 -13.56
C ARG A 80 -5.27 16.43 -12.83
N GLY A 81 -5.74 16.81 -11.64
CA GLY A 81 -6.61 16.00 -10.79
C GLY A 81 -5.86 15.32 -9.64
N ALA A 82 -6.62 14.71 -8.75
CA ALA A 82 -6.11 13.90 -7.66
C ALA A 82 -6.41 12.43 -7.91
N ASN A 83 -5.45 11.57 -7.57
CA ASN A 83 -5.59 10.13 -7.62
C ASN A 83 -5.80 9.60 -6.21
N GLU A 84 -6.73 8.67 -6.07
CA GLU A 84 -7.04 8.06 -4.78
C GLU A 84 -6.75 6.57 -4.82
N LEU A 85 -5.96 6.13 -3.84
CA LEU A 85 -5.67 4.73 -3.62
C LEU A 85 -6.20 4.31 -2.27
N ARG A 86 -6.86 3.17 -2.25
CA ARG A 86 -7.23 2.49 -1.02
C ARG A 86 -6.55 1.14 -1.01
N PHE A 87 -5.81 0.88 0.05
CA PHE A 87 -5.24 -0.43 0.31
C PHE A 87 -6.02 -1.07 1.43
N TYR A 88 -6.41 -2.32 1.19
CA TYR A 88 -7.19 -3.12 2.11
C TYR A 88 -6.43 -4.41 2.41
N TRP A 89 -6.07 -4.61 3.68
CA TRP A 89 -5.48 -5.85 4.17
C TRP A 89 -6.52 -6.72 4.86
N ASP A 90 -6.43 -8.04 4.70
CA ASP A 90 -7.18 -8.93 5.59
C ASP A 90 -6.55 -8.83 6.99
N ASP A 91 -7.29 -8.32 7.98
CA ASP A 91 -6.96 -8.54 9.40
C ASP A 91 -7.32 -10.01 9.71
N ALA A 92 -6.53 -10.93 9.17
CA ALA A 92 -6.60 -12.33 9.52
C ALA A 92 -5.25 -12.91 9.15
N ASP A 93 -4.45 -13.31 10.14
CA ASP A 93 -4.27 -14.72 10.54
C ASP A 93 -4.36 -15.83 9.46
N THR A 94 -4.31 -15.51 8.17
CA THR A 94 -4.38 -16.47 7.06
C THR A 94 -2.97 -16.91 6.64
N HIS A 95 -2.02 -16.80 7.56
CA HIS A 95 -0.81 -17.62 7.59
C HIS A 95 -0.89 -18.68 8.70
N GLY A 96 -2.08 -19.05 9.17
CA GLY A 96 -2.16 -19.93 10.33
C GLY A 96 -3.50 -20.54 10.67
N ALA A 97 -4.48 -20.63 9.77
CA ALA A 97 -5.42 -21.73 9.91
C ALA A 97 -4.65 -23.00 9.49
N PRO A 98 -4.17 -23.88 10.41
CA PRO A 98 -4.00 -25.25 10.01
C PRO A 98 -5.35 -25.63 9.42
N ARG A 99 -5.31 -26.12 8.19
CA ARG A 99 -6.42 -26.82 7.57
C ARG A 99 -6.64 -28.00 8.51
N THR A 100 -7.41 -27.82 9.59
CA THR A 100 -7.67 -28.86 10.57
C THR A 100 -8.23 -29.99 9.75
N CYS A 101 -7.40 -31.02 9.58
CA CYS A 101 -7.61 -32.11 8.67
C CYS A 101 -9.03 -32.61 8.86
N LYS A 102 -9.90 -32.39 7.87
CA LYS A 102 -11.25 -32.95 7.79
C LYS A 102 -11.21 -34.45 7.48
N GLY A 103 -10.25 -35.16 8.08
CA GLY A 103 -9.93 -36.56 7.84
C GLY A 103 -9.28 -37.30 9.03
N CYS A 104 -8.95 -36.63 10.13
CA CYS A 104 -8.48 -37.31 11.34
C CYS A 104 -9.62 -37.52 12.33
N SER A 105 -10.57 -38.38 11.96
CA SER A 105 -11.56 -38.90 12.91
C SER A 105 -12.02 -40.29 12.48
N ALA A 106 -11.08 -41.22 12.30
CA ALA A 106 -11.40 -42.62 12.08
C ALA A 106 -10.25 -43.57 12.47
N MET A 107 -9.66 -43.41 13.66
CA MET A 107 -8.95 -44.54 14.28
C MET A 107 -8.86 -44.35 15.78
N GLY A 108 -9.71 -45.07 16.52
CA GLY A 108 -9.62 -45.12 17.97
C GLY A 108 -10.96 -45.28 18.68
N ARG A 109 -11.52 -46.50 18.66
CA ARG A 109 -12.19 -47.06 19.84
C ARG A 109 -12.10 -48.59 19.82
N PRO A 110 -11.99 -49.22 21.00
CA PRO A 110 -11.43 -50.55 21.24
C PRO A 110 -12.32 -51.70 20.75
#